data_AF-A0A954JCQ8-F1
#
_entry.id   AF-A0A954JCQ8-F1
#
_cell.length_a   1.000
_cell.length_b   1.000
_cell.length_c   1.000
_cell.angle_alpha   90.00
_cell.angle_beta   90.00
_cell.angle_gamma   90.00
#
_symmetry.space_group_name_H-M   'P 1'
#
loop_
_entity.id
_entity.type
_entity.pdbx_description
1 polymer ?
#
loop_
_entity_poly.entity_id
_entity_poly.type
_entity_poly.pdbx_seq_one_letter_code
_entity_poly.pdbx_strand_id
1 'polypeptide(L)'
;MKIRIPNLFLALAILTVTSPLLAADDAKAEKENWQVLFDGKTLDGWEKVGKEDSYWKVEEGAIVGTGNPSMLVCTQGPFKNFRYRVEAKINDGGNSGVYFRTTRKPGFTDGYEAQV
;
A
#
# COMPACT_ATOMS: atom_id res chain seq x y z
N MET A 1 -75.07 -50.10 -8.49
CA MET A 1 -75.43 -48.83 -7.82
C MET A 1 -74.37 -47.79 -8.18
N LYS A 2 -74.71 -46.80 -9.03
CA LYS A 2 -73.82 -45.72 -9.48
C LYS A 2 -74.10 -44.49 -8.62
N ILE A 3 -73.08 -43.88 -8.03
CA ILE A 3 -73.10 -42.50 -7.55
C ILE A 3 -71.78 -41.83 -7.96
N ARG A 4 -71.91 -40.69 -8.65
CA ARG A 4 -70.85 -39.77 -9.13
C ARG A 4 -70.49 -38.78 -8.00
N ILE A 5 -69.33 -38.11 -8.05
CA ILE A 5 -69.10 -36.67 -8.37
C ILE A 5 -67.74 -36.30 -7.69
N PRO A 6 -66.90 -35.31 -8.11
CA PRO A 6 -66.40 -34.91 -9.43
C PRO A 6 -64.85 -34.70 -9.45
N ASN A 7 -64.33 -34.33 -10.61
CA ASN A 7 -62.97 -33.82 -10.80
C ASN A 7 -62.72 -32.51 -10.03
N LEU A 8 -61.57 -32.42 -9.35
CA LEU A 8 -60.99 -31.13 -8.96
C LEU A 8 -59.57 -31.02 -9.55
N PHE A 9 -59.44 -30.06 -10.46
CA PHE A 9 -58.18 -29.61 -11.05
C PHE A 9 -57.30 -28.98 -9.96
N LEU A 10 -56.01 -29.32 -9.95
CA LEU A 10 -54.99 -28.39 -9.48
C LEU A 10 -53.77 -28.49 -10.39
N ALA A 11 -53.74 -27.61 -11.39
CA ALA A 11 -52.55 -27.35 -12.19
C ALA A 11 -51.56 -26.56 -11.31
N LEU A 12 -50.46 -27.19 -10.93
CA LEU A 12 -49.35 -26.49 -10.28
C LEU A 12 -48.45 -25.91 -11.37
N ALA A 13 -48.66 -24.65 -11.72
CA ALA A 13 -47.75 -23.89 -12.57
C ALA A 13 -46.47 -23.59 -11.77
N ILE A 14 -45.38 -24.29 -12.08
CA ILE A 14 -44.05 -23.99 -11.54
C ILE A 14 -43.55 -22.74 -12.27
N LEU A 15 -43.71 -21.57 -11.64
CA LEU A 15 -43.11 -20.33 -12.09
C LEU A 15 -41.64 -20.34 -11.67
N THR A 16 -40.74 -20.78 -12.55
CA THR A 16 -39.29 -20.66 -12.30
C THR A 16 -38.90 -19.20 -12.38
N VAL A 17 -38.70 -18.57 -11.24
CA VAL A 17 -38.05 -17.25 -11.13
C VAL A 17 -36.59 -17.45 -11.55
N THR A 18 -36.25 -17.13 -12.79
CA THR A 18 -34.87 -17.02 -13.22
C THR A 18 -34.29 -15.77 -12.58
N SER A 19 -33.58 -15.92 -11.47
CA SER A 19 -32.74 -14.84 -10.92
C SER A 19 -31.73 -14.42 -11.98
N PRO A 20 -31.58 -13.11 -12.27
CA PRO A 20 -30.45 -12.67 -13.08
C PRO A 20 -29.18 -12.94 -12.28
N LEU A 21 -28.34 -13.79 -12.85
CA LEU A 21 -26.97 -14.00 -12.41
C LEU A 21 -26.32 -12.61 -12.31
N LEU A 22 -25.90 -12.24 -11.09
CA LEU A 22 -25.03 -11.09 -10.85
C LEU A 22 -23.92 -11.15 -11.90
N ALA A 23 -23.92 -10.21 -12.83
CA ALA A 23 -22.74 -9.90 -13.60
C ALA A 23 -21.69 -9.51 -12.55
N ALA A 24 -20.77 -10.43 -12.26
CA ALA A 24 -19.54 -10.06 -11.61
C ALA A 24 -18.91 -9.04 -12.57
N ASP A 25 -18.94 -7.77 -12.16
CA ASP A 25 -18.04 -6.79 -12.70
C ASP A 25 -16.65 -7.38 -12.47
N ASP A 26 -16.09 -8.00 -13.51
CA ASP A 26 -14.67 -8.30 -13.61
C ASP A 26 -13.96 -6.95 -13.63
N ALA A 27 -13.90 -6.30 -12.47
CA ALA A 27 -13.01 -5.21 -12.20
C ALA A 27 -11.62 -5.79 -12.44
N LYS A 28 -11.12 -5.58 -13.66
CA LYS A 28 -9.74 -5.86 -14.03
C LYS A 28 -8.87 -5.18 -12.99
N ALA A 29 -8.37 -5.96 -12.03
CA ALA A 29 -7.37 -5.50 -11.10
C ALA A 29 -6.18 -5.05 -11.96
N GLU A 30 -5.98 -3.74 -12.08
CA GLU A 30 -4.81 -3.19 -12.75
C GLU A 30 -3.59 -3.76 -12.03
N LYS A 31 -2.72 -4.46 -12.76
CA LYS A 31 -1.43 -4.89 -12.23
C LYS A 31 -0.64 -3.62 -11.94
N GLU A 32 -0.58 -3.24 -10.67
CA GLU A 32 0.14 -2.03 -10.27
C GLU A 32 1.64 -2.21 -10.47
N ASN A 33 2.21 -1.38 -11.34
CA ASN A 33 3.64 -1.34 -11.58
C ASN A 33 4.32 -0.46 -10.51
N TRP A 34 4.79 -1.09 -9.43
CA TRP A 34 5.57 -0.42 -8.39
C TRP A 34 7.03 -0.27 -8.80
N GLN A 35 7.60 0.93 -8.61
CA GLN A 35 9.05 1.13 -8.67
C GLN A 35 9.67 0.76 -7.32
N VAL A 36 10.65 -0.14 -7.35
CA VAL A 36 11.43 -0.50 -6.16
C VAL A 36 12.49 0.57 -5.92
N LEU A 37 12.42 1.25 -4.76
CA LEU A 37 13.40 2.28 -4.37
C LEU A 37 14.56 1.74 -3.54
N PHE A 38 14.40 0.54 -2.95
CA PHE A 38 15.42 -0.12 -2.15
C PHE A 38 15.47 -1.60 -2.51
N ASP A 39 16.65 -2.09 -2.86
CA ASP A 39 16.87 -3.44 -3.36
C ASP A 39 17.07 -4.50 -2.25
N GLY A 40 17.05 -4.06 -0.98
CA GLY A 40 17.30 -4.91 0.18
C GLY A 40 18.78 -5.16 0.48
N LYS A 41 19.72 -4.53 -0.26
CA LYS A 41 21.14 -4.91 -0.22
C LYS A 41 22.07 -3.71 -0.13
N THR A 42 21.81 -2.65 -0.89
CA THR A 42 22.70 -1.49 -0.97
C THR A 42 21.93 -0.20 -0.71
N LEU A 43 22.68 0.87 -0.43
CA LEU A 43 22.15 2.23 -0.40
C LEU A 43 22.28 2.91 -1.77
N ASP A 44 22.35 2.14 -2.86
CA ASP A 44 22.39 2.72 -4.20
C ASP A 44 21.09 3.47 -4.47
N GLY A 45 21.22 4.70 -4.96
CA GLY A 45 20.06 5.59 -5.10
C GLY A 45 19.66 6.31 -3.81
N TRP A 46 20.47 6.24 -2.75
CA TRP A 46 20.27 6.94 -1.48
C TRP A 46 21.47 7.78 -1.09
N GLU A 47 21.22 8.89 -0.40
CA GLU A 47 22.27 9.80 0.04
C GLU A 47 21.99 10.31 1.46
N LYS A 48 22.98 10.21 2.34
CA LYS A 48 22.91 10.80 3.68
C LYS A 48 23.08 12.31 3.60
N VAL A 49 22.16 13.05 4.21
CA VAL A 49 22.22 14.50 4.40
C VAL A 49 22.03 14.82 5.88
N GLY A 50 23.01 15.44 6.51
CA GLY A 50 22.96 15.76 7.94
C GLY A 50 24.33 15.71 8.60
N LYS A 51 24.34 15.62 9.93
CA LYS A 51 25.58 15.64 10.72
C LYS A 51 26.49 14.45 10.43
N GLU A 52 27.79 14.62 10.68
CA GLU A 52 28.80 13.57 10.49
C GLU A 52 28.57 12.36 11.40
N ASP A 53 28.10 12.59 12.63
CA ASP A 53 27.79 11.57 13.64
C ASP A 53 26.39 10.97 13.49
N SER A 54 25.94 10.81 12.24
CA SER A 54 24.74 10.10 11.86
C SER A 54 25.07 9.04 10.83
N TYR A 55 24.47 7.86 10.98
CA TYR A 55 24.88 6.67 10.25
C TYR A 55 23.68 5.98 9.62
N TRP A 56 23.86 5.56 8.37
CA TRP A 56 22.89 4.78 7.62
C TRP A 56 23.60 3.57 7.02
N LYS A 57 23.00 2.39 7.20
CA LYS A 57 23.52 1.13 6.67
C LYS A 57 22.37 0.21 6.28
N VAL A 58 22.69 -0.83 5.51
CA VAL A 58 21.77 -1.95 5.30
C VAL A 58 22.13 -3.04 6.30
N GLU A 59 21.14 -3.52 7.05
CA GLU A 59 21.26 -4.63 8.00
C GLU A 59 20.00 -5.52 7.88
N GLU A 60 20.20 -6.83 7.74
CA GLU A 60 19.11 -7.81 7.62
C GLU A 60 18.04 -7.46 6.56
N GLY A 61 18.47 -6.85 5.46
CA GLY A 61 17.57 -6.46 4.37
C GLY A 61 16.75 -5.19 4.64
N ALA A 62 17.09 -4.43 5.68
CA ALA A 62 16.46 -3.15 6.03
C ALA A 62 17.46 -2.00 6.01
N ILE A 63 16.98 -0.80 5.69
CA ILE A 63 17.73 0.44 5.90
C ILE A 63 17.64 0.78 7.40
N VAL A 64 18.80 0.92 8.05
CA VAL A 64 18.89 1.22 9.48
C VAL A 64 19.63 2.54 9.69
N GLY A 65 18.95 3.50 10.32
CA GLY A 65 19.49 4.80 10.72
C GLY A 65 19.81 4.84 12.22
N THR A 66 20.95 5.44 12.59
CA THR A 66 21.37 5.62 14.00
C THR A 66 22.16 6.93 14.19
N GLY A 67 22.30 7.36 15.44
CA GLY A 67 23.07 8.54 15.81
C GLY A 67 22.23 9.81 15.81
N ASN A 68 22.87 10.94 15.49
CA ASN A 68 22.20 12.24 15.47
C ASN A 68 21.16 12.37 14.34
N PRO A 69 20.21 13.32 14.46
CA PRO A 69 19.22 13.57 13.41
C PRO A 69 19.87 13.84 12.05
N SER A 70 19.41 13.09 11.04
CA SER A 70 19.79 13.24 9.64
C SER A 70 18.71 12.70 8.72
N MET A 71 18.87 12.93 7.41
CA MET A 71 17.99 12.44 6.37
C MET A 71 18.72 11.42 5.50
N LEU A 72 18.02 10.38 5.07
CA LEU A 72 18.44 9.54 3.95
C LEU A 72 17.54 9.85 2.75
N VAL A 73 18.12 10.47 1.73
CA VAL A 73 17.40 11.06 0.60
C VAL A 73 17.49 10.13 -0.61
N CYS A 74 16.35 9.75 -1.17
CA CYS A 74 16.31 9.01 -2.43
C CYS A 74 16.72 9.92 -3.60
N THR A 75 17.73 9.52 -4.38
CA THR A 75 18.28 10.28 -5.50
C THR A 75 17.65 9.91 -6.86
N GLN A 76 16.73 8.94 -6.87
CA GLN A 76 16.03 8.48 -8.08
C GLN A 76 14.86 9.39 -8.50
N GLY A 77 14.54 10.41 -7.69
CA GLY A 77 13.53 11.41 -8.00
C GLY A 77 14.03 12.52 -8.94
N PRO A 78 13.25 13.61 -9.11
CA PRO A 78 12.05 13.97 -8.33
C PRO A 78 10.79 13.20 -8.74
N PHE A 79 9.87 13.03 -7.79
CA PHE A 79 8.56 12.40 -8.01
C PHE A 79 7.43 13.44 -7.91
N LYS A 80 6.49 13.44 -8.86
CA LYS A 80 5.37 14.40 -8.89
C LYS A 80 4.10 13.86 -8.24
N ASN A 81 3.47 12.88 -8.87
CA ASN A 81 2.31 12.15 -8.36
C ASN A 81 2.77 10.72 -8.12
N PHE A 82 2.58 10.22 -6.90
CA PHE A 82 3.07 8.91 -6.53
C PHE A 82 2.15 8.28 -5.49
N ARG A 83 2.23 6.95 -5.42
CA ARG A 83 1.86 6.18 -4.24
C ARG A 83 3.15 5.67 -3.64
N TYR A 84 3.31 5.86 -2.35
CA TYR A 84 4.51 5.43 -1.64
C TYR A 84 4.11 4.43 -0.57
N ARG A 85 4.81 3.30 -0.54
CA ARG A 85 4.65 2.25 0.45
C ARG A 85 6.00 1.99 1.10
N VAL A 86 5.99 1.93 2.42
CA VAL A 86 7.15 1.62 3.25
C VAL A 86 6.67 0.83 4.47
N GLU A 87 7.49 -0.10 4.91
CA GLU A 87 7.35 -0.74 6.22
C GLU A 87 8.43 -0.15 7.12
N ALA A 88 8.04 0.28 8.32
CA ALA A 88 8.92 0.95 9.26
C ALA A 88 8.86 0.29 10.63
N LYS A 89 10.00 0.27 11.32
CA LYS A 89 10.14 -0.14 12.71
C LYS A 89 11.00 0.90 13.41
N ILE A 90 10.61 1.26 14.62
CA ILE A 90 11.34 2.21 15.46
C ILE A 90 11.63 1.59 16.83
N ASN A 91 12.75 1.98 17.44
CA ASN A 91 13.11 1.57 18.80
C ASN A 91 12.34 2.39 19.85
N ASP A 92 12.36 1.92 21.10
CA ASP A 92 11.81 2.66 22.22
C ASP A 92 12.47 4.04 22.34
N GLY A 93 11.66 5.09 22.46
CA GLY A 93 12.09 6.49 22.47
C GLY A 93 12.66 7.03 21.15
N GLY A 94 12.64 6.27 20.06
CA GLY A 94 13.07 6.75 18.75
C GLY A 94 12.12 7.82 18.17
N ASN A 95 12.66 8.66 17.29
CA ASN A 95 11.88 9.62 16.50
C ASN A 95 12.35 9.56 15.05
N SER A 96 11.44 9.28 14.13
CA SER A 96 11.72 9.26 12.71
C SER A 96 10.50 9.67 11.90
N GLY A 97 10.66 9.72 10.58
CA GLY A 97 9.59 10.13 9.70
C GLY A 97 9.89 9.81 8.25
N VAL A 98 8.82 9.69 7.48
CA VAL A 98 8.86 9.48 6.04
C VAL A 98 8.51 10.80 5.37
N TYR A 99 9.53 11.40 4.75
CA TYR A 99 9.44 12.74 4.17
C TYR A 99 9.17 12.69 2.67
N PHE A 100 8.34 13.61 2.18
CA PHE A 100 8.08 13.76 0.76
C PHE A 100 7.75 15.20 0.37
N ARG A 101 8.02 15.53 -0.90
CA ARG A 101 7.98 16.91 -1.42
C ARG A 101 8.88 17.87 -0.64
N THR A 102 10.00 17.35 -0.16
CA THR A 102 11.04 18.09 0.56
C THR A 102 12.18 18.46 -0.38
N THR A 103 12.94 19.48 -0.03
CA THR A 103 14.20 19.78 -0.71
C THR A 103 15.36 19.07 -0.01
N ARG A 104 16.40 18.74 -0.78
CA ARG A 104 17.61 18.07 -0.26
C ARG A 104 18.46 19.07 0.54
N LYS A 105 18.18 19.21 1.84
CA LYS A 105 18.98 19.98 2.80
C LYS A 105 19.00 19.33 4.19
N PRO A 106 20.01 19.61 5.03
CA PRO A 106 20.00 19.16 6.41
C PRO A 106 18.81 19.75 7.19
N GLY A 107 18.23 18.94 8.08
CA GLY A 107 17.21 19.38 9.03
C GLY A 107 15.79 19.47 8.47
N PHE A 108 14.83 19.61 9.39
CA PHE A 108 13.40 19.72 9.09
C PHE A 108 13.07 21.12 8.59
N THR A 109 12.64 21.30 7.33
CA THR A 109 12.43 22.66 6.83
C THR A 109 11.37 22.85 5.74
N ASP A 110 10.94 21.82 5.00
CA ASP A 110 9.87 21.94 4.01
C ASP A 110 9.19 20.60 3.70
N GLY A 111 8.04 20.66 3.00
CA GLY A 111 7.28 19.50 2.53
C GLY A 111 6.35 18.89 3.58
N TYR A 112 6.16 17.58 3.49
CA TYR A 112 5.27 16.81 4.36
C TYR A 112 6.02 15.64 4.98
N GLU A 113 5.56 15.25 6.16
CA GLU A 113 6.09 14.14 6.93
C GLU A 113 4.93 13.21 7.35
N ALA A 114 5.12 11.91 7.16
CA ALA A 114 4.39 10.90 7.90
C ALA A 114 5.27 10.43 9.05
N GLN A 115 4.92 10.83 10.27
CA GLN A 115 5.66 10.51 11.49
C GLN A 115 5.69 8.99 11.73
N VAL A 116 6.83 8.48 12.19
CA VAL A 116 7.02 7.10 12.67
C VAL A 116 7.33 7.11 14.16
#